data_AF-A0A7Y3VYX7-F1
#
_entry.id   AF-A0A7Y3VYX7-F1
#
_cell.length_a   1.000
_cell.length_b   1.000
_cell.length_c   1.000
_cell.angle_alpha   90.00
_cell.angle_beta   90.00
_cell.angle_gamma   90.00
#
_symmetry.space_group_name_H-M   'P 1'
#
loop_
_entity.id
_entity.type
_entity.pdbx_description
1 polymer ?
#
loop_
_entity_poly.entity_id
_entity_poly.type
_entity_poly.pdbx_seq_one_letter_code
_entity_poly.pdbx_strand_id
1 'polypeptide(L)'
;MNNNDIFKKLRVALQLRDDQIVEIMQLVDFRISAAELGAFFRNADHPKYMDCGDQVLRNFLNGLVIHLRGTKEDPKNAMDVIKQNQAEVKKNVSEKVKTEFKPKTDFKPKPKTNSKKKPFNPKDKKQAPKVQVVEKVKFKNGKK
;
A
#
# COMPACT_ATOMS: atom_id res chain seq x y z
N MET A 1 -0.53 17.05 18.32
CA MET A 1 0.49 16.06 17.93
C MET A 1 0.07 14.74 18.54
N ASN A 2 -0.35 13.79 17.72
CA ASN A 2 -0.83 12.47 18.14
C ASN A 2 0.29 11.42 17.98
N ASN A 3 0.10 10.20 18.49
CA ASN A 3 1.04 9.09 18.39
C ASN A 3 1.40 8.75 16.93
N ASN A 4 0.43 8.80 16.02
CA ASN A 4 0.65 8.61 14.59
C ASN A 4 1.63 9.66 14.03
N ASP A 5 1.52 10.92 14.46
CA ASP A 5 2.44 11.99 14.03
C ASP A 5 3.85 11.74 14.55
N ILE A 6 3.99 11.33 15.82
CA ILE A 6 5.27 10.99 16.42
C ILE A 6 5.91 9.84 15.65
N PHE A 7 5.16 8.77 15.42
CA PHE A 7 5.66 7.59 14.75
C PHE A 7 6.08 7.90 13.30
N LYS A 8 5.25 8.67 12.57
CA LYS A 8 5.57 9.13 11.21
C LYS A 8 6.82 10.00 11.18
N LYS A 9 6.97 10.93 12.13
CA LYS A 9 8.18 11.77 12.25
C LYS A 9 9.43 10.95 12.54
N LEU A 10 9.37 9.98 13.45
CA LEU A 10 10.50 9.12 13.79
C LEU A 10 10.94 8.27 12.60
N ARG A 11 9.98 7.67 11.88
CA ARG A 11 10.26 6.94 10.64
C ARG A 11 11.04 7.79 9.65
N VAL A 12 10.57 9.01 9.39
CA VAL A 12 11.21 9.91 8.41
C VAL A 12 12.57 10.40 8.91
N ALA A 13 12.69 10.80 10.18
CA ALA A 13 13.92 11.31 10.77
C ALA A 13 15.05 10.27 10.75
N LEU A 14 14.72 9.00 11.03
CA LEU A 14 15.68 7.88 11.02
C LEU A 14 15.77 7.18 9.65
N GLN A 15 15.03 7.66 8.65
CA GLN A 15 14.97 7.12 7.30
C GLN A 15 14.67 5.61 7.25
N LEU A 16 13.75 5.17 8.11
CA LEU A 16 13.37 3.77 8.22
C LEU A 16 12.35 3.36 7.15
N ARG A 17 12.54 2.16 6.61
CA ARG A 17 11.55 1.49 5.74
C ARG A 17 10.55 0.71 6.58
N ASP A 18 9.40 0.40 5.99
CA ASP A 18 8.35 -0.37 6.68
C ASP A 18 8.86 -1.76 7.09
N ASP A 19 9.62 -2.43 6.22
CA ASP A 19 10.23 -3.74 6.51
C ASP A 19 11.18 -3.67 7.72
N GLN A 20 12.01 -2.62 7.78
CA GLN A 20 12.94 -2.42 8.90
C GLN A 20 12.20 -2.14 10.21
N ILE A 21 11.08 -1.41 10.16
CA ILE A 21 10.26 -1.17 11.35
C ILE A 21 9.65 -2.49 11.86
N VAL A 22 9.22 -3.39 10.97
CA VAL A 22 8.74 -4.72 11.35
C VAL A 22 9.85 -5.52 12.05
N GLU A 23 11.07 -5.51 11.50
CA GLU A 23 12.24 -6.16 12.13
C GLU A 23 12.54 -5.57 13.52
N ILE A 24 12.51 -4.24 13.67
CA ILE A 24 12.73 -3.55 14.94
C ILE A 24 11.67 -3.94 15.98
N MET A 25 10.41 -4.08 15.57
CA MET A 25 9.33 -4.48 16.46
C MET A 25 9.42 -5.96 16.87
N GLN A 26 9.98 -6.80 16.00
CA GLN A 26 10.25 -8.19 16.30
C GLN A 26 11.33 -8.38 17.39
N LEU A 27 12.27 -7.43 17.55
CA LEU A 27 13.29 -7.46 18.61
C LEU A 27 12.72 -7.36 20.02
N VAL A 28 11.51 -6.80 20.16
CA VAL A 28 10.78 -6.68 21.43
C VAL A 28 9.61 -7.64 21.51
N ASP A 29 9.66 -8.71 20.71
CA ASP A 29 8.61 -9.74 20.58
C ASP A 29 7.23 -9.20 20.21
N PHE A 30 7.18 -8.01 19.60
CA PHE A 30 5.93 -7.40 19.16
C PHE A 30 5.72 -7.67 17.67
N ARG A 31 4.77 -8.55 17.37
CA ARG A 31 4.43 -8.90 15.99
C ARG A 31 3.51 -7.83 15.39
N ILE A 32 3.93 -7.27 14.26
CA ILE A 32 3.11 -6.39 13.43
C ILE A 32 3.28 -6.75 11.96
N SER A 33 2.22 -6.63 11.17
CA SER A 33 2.30 -6.76 9.73
C SER A 33 2.59 -5.42 9.05
N ALA A 34 3.22 -5.46 7.87
CA ALA A 34 3.42 -4.27 7.05
C ALA A 34 2.08 -3.57 6.67
N ALA A 35 0.98 -4.33 6.59
CA ALA A 35 -0.35 -3.80 6.29
C ALA A 35 -0.92 -2.92 7.42
N GLU A 36 -0.75 -3.36 8.68
CA GLU A 36 -1.13 -2.59 9.87
C GLU A 36 -0.24 -1.36 10.03
N LEU A 37 1.07 -1.51 9.80
CA LEU A 37 1.99 -0.39 9.82
C LEU A 37 1.59 0.69 8.80
N GLY A 38 1.21 0.26 7.60
CA GLY A 38 0.68 1.13 6.56
C GLY A 38 -0.62 1.83 6.97
N ALA A 39 -1.44 1.25 7.86
CA ALA A 39 -2.66 1.86 8.38
C ALA A 39 -2.39 3.03 9.32
N PHE A 40 -1.37 2.92 10.18
CA PHE A 40 -0.97 4.00 11.10
C PHE A 40 -0.45 5.25 10.38
N PHE A 41 0.15 5.08 9.21
CA PHE A 41 0.72 6.19 8.45
C PHE A 41 -0.25 6.85 7.47
N ARG A 42 -1.48 6.34 7.34
CA ARG A 42 -2.50 6.97 6.48
C ARG A 42 -2.95 8.32 7.05
N ASN A 43 -3.68 9.07 6.23
CA ASN A 43 -4.38 10.27 6.69
C ASN A 43 -5.63 9.87 7.47
N ALA A 44 -6.03 10.69 8.44
CA ALA A 44 -7.18 10.41 9.30
C ALA A 44 -8.49 10.16 8.53
N ASP A 45 -8.65 10.80 7.37
CA ASP A 45 -9.85 10.66 6.52
C ASP A 45 -9.89 9.35 5.70
N HIS A 46 -8.83 8.54 5.74
CA HIS A 46 -8.76 7.31 4.94
C HIS A 46 -9.56 6.17 5.61
N PRO A 47 -10.36 5.39 4.87
CA PRO A 47 -11.24 4.33 5.44
C PRO A 47 -10.50 3.18 6.14
N LYS A 48 -9.17 3.11 5.96
CA LYS A 48 -8.27 2.12 6.58
C LYS A 48 -7.23 2.78 7.47
N TYR A 49 -7.50 4.00 7.92
CA TYR A 49 -6.72 4.67 8.93
C TYR A 49 -6.94 3.97 10.27
N MET A 50 -5.87 3.81 11.04
CA MET A 50 -5.95 3.34 12.41
C MET A 50 -5.10 4.24 13.30
N ASP A 51 -5.59 4.54 14.50
CA ASP A 51 -4.80 5.25 15.49
C ASP A 51 -3.71 4.35 16.07
N CYS A 52 -2.52 4.93 16.23
CA CYS A 52 -1.38 4.28 16.85
C CYS A 52 -1.55 4.36 18.37
N GLY A 53 -1.81 3.22 19.01
CA GLY A 53 -1.89 3.15 20.47
C GLY A 53 -0.54 3.37 21.16
N ASP A 54 -0.58 3.82 22.41
CA ASP A 54 0.63 4.04 23.22
C ASP A 54 1.49 2.79 23.36
N GLN A 55 0.87 1.61 23.37
CA GLN A 55 1.56 0.33 23.46
C GLN A 55 2.48 0.09 22.25
N VAL A 56 2.00 0.42 21.05
CA VAL A 56 2.76 0.26 19.81
C VAL A 56 3.94 1.21 19.82
N LEU A 57 3.70 2.49 20.15
CA LEU A 57 4.75 3.50 20.18
C LEU A 57 5.82 3.18 21.24
N ARG A 58 5.41 2.73 22.43
CA ARG A 58 6.33 2.32 23.50
C ARG A 58 7.23 1.16 23.06
N ASN A 59 6.64 0.11 22.48
CA ASN A 59 7.39 -1.05 22.01
C ASN A 59 8.34 -0.67 20.87
N PHE A 60 7.90 0.18 19.95
CA PHE A 60 8.76 0.69 18.89
C PHE A 60 9.96 1.47 19.44
N LEU A 61 9.75 2.35 20.42
CA LEU A 61 10.86 3.10 21.06
C LEU A 61 11.84 2.17 21.78
N ASN A 62 11.36 1.14 22.48
CA ASN A 62 12.21 0.11 23.09
C ASN A 62 13.00 -0.67 22.03
N GLY A 63 12.36 -1.03 20.91
CA GLY A 63 13.02 -1.68 19.78
C GLY A 63 14.10 -0.79 19.17
N LEU A 64 13.86 0.52 19.05
CA LEU A 64 14.86 1.47 18.56
C LEU A 64 16.09 1.54 19.46
N VAL A 65 15.94 1.42 20.78
CA VAL A 65 17.08 1.37 21.71
C VAL A 65 17.95 0.17 21.38
N ILE A 66 17.35 -1.01 21.21
CA ILE A 66 18.09 -2.24 20.87
C ILE A 66 18.73 -2.14 19.49
N HIS A 67 18.01 -1.60 18.50
CA HIS A 67 18.49 -1.49 17.12
C HIS A 67 19.64 -0.48 16.96
N LEU A 68 19.54 0.71 17.57
CA LEU A 68 20.52 1.78 17.41
C LEU A 68 21.68 1.71 18.42
N ARG A 69 21.41 1.32 19.67
CA ARG A 69 22.42 1.27 20.74
C ARG A 69 22.95 -0.13 21.00
N GLY A 70 22.28 -1.16 20.49
CA GLY A 70 22.65 -2.55 20.78
C GLY A 70 22.12 -3.03 22.13
N THR A 71 22.33 -4.31 22.41
CA THR A 71 22.05 -4.89 23.74
C THR A 71 23.22 -4.56 24.68
N LYS A 72 23.04 -4.81 25.98
CA LYS A 72 24.13 -4.62 26.95
C LYS A 72 25.37 -5.46 26.62
N GLU A 73 25.18 -6.59 25.94
CA GLU A 73 26.23 -7.53 25.58
C GLU A 73 26.91 -7.18 24.25
N ASP A 74 26.21 -6.53 23.33
CA ASP A 74 26.73 -6.08 22.03
C ASP A 74 26.33 -4.62 21.76
N PRO A 75 27.12 -3.64 22.24
CA PRO A 75 26.83 -2.23 22.04
C PRO A 75 27.10 -1.79 20.60
N LYS A 76 26.13 -1.09 20.01
CA LYS A 76 26.20 -0.55 18.65
C LYS A 76 26.26 0.98 18.65
N ASN A 77 26.97 1.54 17.68
CA ASN A 77 27.00 2.97 17.43
C ASN A 77 25.81 3.40 16.56
N ALA A 78 24.94 4.24 17.13
CA ALA A 78 23.73 4.70 16.45
C ALA A 78 24.00 5.41 15.12
N MET A 79 25.12 6.15 15.02
CA MET A 79 25.48 6.88 13.79
C MET A 79 25.80 5.94 12.63
N ASP A 80 26.37 4.77 12.89
CA ASP A 80 26.73 3.82 11.85
C ASP A 80 25.49 3.11 11.31
N VAL A 81 24.55 2.76 12.18
CA VAL A 81 23.26 2.18 11.80
C VAL A 81 22.45 3.16 10.94
N ILE A 82 22.40 4.44 11.30
CA ILE A 82 21.68 5.46 10.51
C ILE A 82 22.32 5.63 9.12
N LYS A 83 23.66 5.60 9.03
CA LYS A 83 24.36 5.63 7.73
C LYS A 83 24.05 4.40 6.88
N GLN A 84 23.91 3.23 7.50
CA GLN A 84 23.51 2.00 6.81
C GLN A 84 22.10 2.12 6.24
N ASN A 85 21.13 2.60 7.04
CA ASN A 85 19.75 2.84 6.57
C ASN A 85 19.72 3.81 5.38
N GLN A 86 20.48 4.90 5.45
CA GLN A 86 20.66 5.85 4.34
C GLN A 86 21.21 5.18 3.07
N ALA A 87 22.21 4.30 3.21
CA ALA A 87 22.81 3.60 2.09
C ALA A 87 21.82 2.60 1.46
N GLU A 88 21.02 1.90 2.25
CA GLU A 88 20.00 0.95 1.77
C GLU A 88 18.88 1.63 1.00
N VAL A 89 18.44 2.82 1.45
CA VAL A 89 17.46 3.64 0.72
C VAL A 89 18.02 4.03 -0.66
N LYS A 90 19.29 4.47 -0.74
CA LYS A 90 19.94 4.85 -2.00
C LYS A 90 20.09 3.67 -2.97
N LYS A 91 20.48 2.49 -2.48
CA LYS A 91 20.61 1.28 -3.31
C LYS A 91 19.28 0.86 -3.92
N ASN A 92 18.22 0.76 -3.09
CA ASN A 92 16.89 0.36 -3.56
C ASN A 92 16.32 1.32 -4.61
N VAL A 93 16.52 2.63 -4.44
CA VAL A 93 16.09 3.62 -5.44
C VAL A 93 16.84 3.41 -6.76
N SER A 94 18.16 3.15 -6.72
CA SER A 94 18.95 2.90 -7.92
C SER A 94 18.58 1.61 -8.66
N GLU A 95 18.17 0.56 -7.93
CA GLU A 95 17.72 -0.70 -8.52
C GLU A 95 16.32 -0.56 -9.14
N LYS A 96 15.37 0.10 -8.46
CA LYS A 96 14.04 0.34 -9.02
C LYS A 96 14.07 1.17 -10.29
N VAL A 97 14.94 2.19 -10.36
CA VAL A 97 15.14 3.02 -11.56
C VAL A 97 15.73 2.21 -12.72
N LYS A 98 16.57 1.20 -12.45
CA LYS A 98 17.09 0.30 -13.49
C LYS A 98 16.03 -0.69 -14.00
N THR A 99 15.10 -1.13 -13.17
CA THR A 99 14.05 -2.10 -13.56
C THR A 99 12.88 -1.48 -14.33
N GLU A 100 12.63 -0.17 -14.19
CA GLU A 100 11.52 0.51 -14.89
C GLU A 100 11.93 1.14 -16.24
N PHE A 101 13.23 1.30 -16.52
CA PHE A 101 13.72 1.79 -17.82
C PHE A 101 13.89 0.65 -18.84
N LYS A 102 12.79 -0.04 -19.19
CA LYS A 102 12.71 -0.67 -20.51
C LYS A 102 12.19 0.38 -21.49
N PRO A 103 12.99 0.85 -22.46
CA PRO A 103 12.44 1.69 -23.50
C PRO A 103 11.39 0.87 -24.25
N LYS A 104 10.15 1.34 -24.30
CA LYS A 104 9.17 0.83 -25.26
C LYS A 104 9.57 1.31 -26.67
N THR A 105 10.67 0.79 -27.20
CA THR A 105 10.96 0.83 -28.63
C THR A 105 10.28 -0.38 -29.24
N ASP A 106 9.06 -0.17 -29.73
CA ASP A 106 8.53 -0.76 -30.97
C ASP A 106 7.10 -0.25 -31.17
N PHE A 107 6.97 1.02 -31.58
CA PHE A 107 5.75 1.49 -32.20
C PHE A 107 5.67 0.87 -33.60
N LYS A 108 5.16 -0.36 -33.70
CA LYS A 108 4.87 -0.98 -34.99
C LYS A 108 3.73 -0.19 -35.65
N PRO A 109 3.93 0.43 -36.83
CA PRO A 109 2.83 1.07 -37.53
C PRO A 109 1.82 0.00 -37.93
N LYS A 110 0.55 0.20 -37.54
CA LYS A 110 -0.57 -0.65 -37.96
C LYS A 110 -0.63 -0.69 -39.50
N PRO A 111 -0.77 -1.86 -40.14
CA PRO A 111 -0.94 -1.93 -41.59
C PRO A 111 -2.25 -1.26 -42.01
N LYS A 112 -2.19 -0.43 -43.05
CA LYS A 112 -3.36 0.18 -43.70
C LYS A 112 -4.18 -0.93 -44.37
N THR A 113 -5.26 -1.37 -43.75
CA THR A 113 -6.29 -2.17 -44.43
C THR A 113 -7.35 -1.23 -45.01
N ASN A 114 -7.34 -1.09 -46.34
CA ASN A 114 -8.38 -0.45 -47.13
C ASN A 114 -9.76 -1.03 -46.78
N SER A 115 -10.54 -0.28 -46.01
CA SER A 115 -11.95 -0.59 -45.73
C SER A 115 -12.78 0.59 -46.20
N LYS A 116 -13.44 0.42 -47.34
CA LYS A 116 -14.37 1.41 -47.94
C LYS A 116 -15.33 1.93 -46.86
N LYS A 117 -15.39 3.25 -46.67
CA LYS A 117 -16.39 3.95 -45.86
C LYS A 117 -17.79 3.60 -46.39
N LYS A 118 -18.62 2.93 -45.60
CA LYS A 118 -20.08 2.98 -45.75
C LYS A 118 -20.61 4.15 -44.89
N PRO A 119 -21.56 4.95 -45.39
CA PRO A 119 -22.09 6.09 -44.64
C PRO A 119 -22.92 5.61 -43.44
N PHE A 120 -22.78 6.31 -42.33
CA PHE A 120 -23.49 6.09 -41.07
C PHE A 120 -24.97 6.49 -41.22
N ASN A 121 -25.89 5.54 -41.06
CA ASN A 121 -27.33 5.80 -41.09
C ASN A 121 -27.89 5.80 -39.64
N PRO A 122 -28.49 6.89 -39.12
CA PRO A 122 -28.76 7.03 -37.67
C PRO A 122 -30.00 6.30 -37.12
N LYS A 123 -30.37 5.11 -37.60
CA LYS A 123 -31.66 4.46 -37.22
C LYS A 123 -31.60 3.12 -36.48
N ASP A 124 -30.44 2.62 -36.09
CA ASP A 124 -30.34 1.35 -35.35
C ASP A 124 -29.95 1.55 -33.87
N LYS A 125 -30.81 2.22 -33.09
CA LYS A 125 -30.84 2.05 -31.62
C LYS A 125 -31.72 0.84 -31.29
N LYS A 126 -31.14 -0.37 -31.35
CA LYS A 126 -31.77 -1.54 -30.71
C LYS A 126 -31.55 -1.48 -29.20
N GLN A 127 -32.67 -1.41 -28.50
CA GLN A 127 -32.84 -1.24 -27.07
C GLN A 127 -32.29 -2.47 -26.31
N ALA A 128 -31.46 -2.26 -25.29
CA ALA A 128 -31.01 -3.32 -24.40
C ALA A 128 -32.20 -3.89 -23.59
N PRO A 129 -32.35 -5.21 -23.45
CA PRO A 129 -33.48 -5.79 -22.72
C PRO A 129 -33.33 -5.53 -21.21
N LYS A 130 -34.37 -4.92 -20.60
CA LYS A 130 -34.48 -4.71 -19.16
C LYS A 130 -34.72 -6.06 -18.47
N VAL A 131 -33.80 -6.48 -17.60
CA VAL A 131 -33.98 -7.66 -16.75
C VAL A 131 -35.02 -7.33 -15.67
N GLN A 132 -36.19 -7.97 -15.71
CA GLN A 132 -37.21 -7.88 -14.67
C GLN A 132 -36.97 -9.01 -13.66
N VAL A 133 -36.47 -8.68 -12.46
CA VAL A 133 -36.40 -9.62 -11.33
C VAL A 133 -37.47 -9.21 -10.31
N VAL A 134 -38.72 -9.61 -10.56
CA VAL A 134 -39.71 -9.73 -9.50
C VAL A 134 -40.60 -10.91 -9.83
N GLU A 135 -40.41 -11.99 -9.09
CA GLU A 135 -41.14 -13.24 -9.23
C GLU A 135 -42.59 -13.03 -8.75
N LYS A 136 -43.57 -13.35 -9.60
CA LYS A 136 -45.00 -13.24 -9.27
C LYS A 136 -45.41 -14.41 -8.38
N VAL A 137 -45.39 -14.23 -7.06
CA VAL A 137 -45.98 -15.19 -6.11
C VAL A 137 -47.51 -15.20 -6.29
N LYS A 138 -48.04 -16.30 -6.82
CA LYS A 138 -49.48 -16.50 -7.05
C LYS A 138 -50.07 -17.25 -5.85
N PHE A 139 -50.72 -16.54 -4.93
CA PHE A 139 -51.48 -17.16 -3.84
C PHE A 139 -52.77 -17.79 -4.38
N LYS A 140 -53.00 -19.07 -4.05
CA LYS A 140 -54.18 -19.84 -4.44
C LYS A 140 -55.14 -19.88 -3.25
N ASN A 141 -56.19 -19.07 -3.29
CA ASN A 141 -57.28 -19.10 -2.30
C ASN A 141 -57.98 -20.46 -2.32
N GLY A 142 -57.87 -21.20 -1.22
CA GLY A 142 -58.68 -22.38 -0.92
C GLY A 142 -59.62 -22.07 0.25
N LYS A 143 -60.93 -22.03 -0.04
CA LYS A 143 -62.03 -21.90 0.92
C LYS A 143 -61.96 -22.96 2.03
N LYS A 144 -62.23 -22.54 3.27
CA LYS A 144 -63.27 -23.12 4.13
C LYS A 144 -63.78 -22.03 5.05
#